data_AF-A0A953QKP5-F1
#
_entry.id   AF-A0A953QKP5-F1
#
_cell.length_a   1.000
_cell.length_b   1.000
_cell.length_c   1.000
_cell.angle_alpha   90.00
_cell.angle_beta   90.00
_cell.angle_gamma   90.00
#
_symmetry.space_group_name_H-M   'P 1'
#
loop_
_entity.id
_entity.type
_entity.pdbx_description
1 polymer ?
#
loop_
_entity_poly.entity_id
_entity_poly.type
_entity_poly.pdbx_seq_one_letter_code
_entity_poly.pdbx_strand_id
1 'polypeptide(L)'
;MPVDLIERFCLRDDLATYDPYDIWKTRVGARVKKFYNSNPRIGSAPAAALALFDDVVNNRARLFYRKQEYPIVRATAALTLLNLYESTRDEKHAGYAKRHLDWLVEHRSRDYRGWCWGLGFANSITKNLSYEADTPYTTMTPYALEAMVRYEEITGERSFEEAIDGVRRFFEEDVVVMEEDESAMATSYAPFRDRIVINAVSYAMYSHALLVDRVANSERSGARLRIRKLYEYVRRHQRADGSWLYSPEGSSFIDCFHSCIVLKNLIKAGRRIVLEGLEDVMRAGFAYLREALFDAKEFLFRRFSMANKPGLVRFDLYDNAEALNVAVLAGDSEFAERLTQSILRHFVAANNIYSQIDCFGVKRGRNTLRWAVMPFLYAASTL
;
A
#
# COMPACT_ATOMS: atom_id res chain seq x y z
N MET A 1 -6.98 4.44 -19.59
CA MET A 1 -5.96 3.35 -19.76
C MET A 1 -6.50 2.32 -20.74
N PRO A 2 -5.72 1.63 -21.61
CA PRO A 2 -6.28 0.56 -22.43
C PRO A 2 -6.83 -0.58 -21.55
N VAL A 3 -8.12 -0.90 -21.68
CA VAL A 3 -8.79 -1.98 -20.93
C VAL A 3 -8.06 -3.31 -21.11
N ASP A 4 -7.63 -3.63 -22.33
CA ASP A 4 -6.86 -4.84 -22.64
C ASP A 4 -5.60 -5.01 -21.80
N LEU A 5 -4.93 -3.90 -21.44
CA LEU A 5 -3.75 -3.95 -20.59
C LEU A 5 -4.12 -4.34 -19.16
N ILE A 6 -5.20 -3.78 -18.62
CA ILE A 6 -5.73 -4.14 -17.28
C ILE A 6 -6.15 -5.60 -17.28
N GLU A 7 -6.98 -6.01 -18.24
CA GLU A 7 -7.51 -7.37 -18.32
C GLU A 7 -6.40 -8.41 -18.37
N ARG A 8 -5.32 -8.15 -19.13
CA ARG A 8 -4.19 -9.06 -19.23
C ARG A 8 -3.52 -9.36 -17.88
N PHE A 9 -3.51 -8.40 -16.96
CA PHE A 9 -2.92 -8.61 -15.64
C PHE A 9 -3.93 -9.16 -14.64
N CYS A 10 -5.18 -8.70 -14.67
CA CYS A 10 -6.17 -9.02 -13.65
C CYS A 10 -7.04 -10.25 -13.97
N LEU A 11 -7.29 -10.59 -15.24
CA LEU A 11 -8.14 -11.73 -15.62
C LEU A 11 -7.33 -13.02 -15.71
N ARG A 12 -6.68 -13.39 -14.59
CA ARG A 12 -5.81 -14.57 -14.48
C ARG A 12 -6.01 -15.27 -13.16
N ASP A 13 -6.15 -16.59 -13.19
CA ASP A 13 -6.31 -17.36 -11.95
C ASP A 13 -5.03 -17.37 -11.10
N ASP A 14 -3.86 -17.37 -11.72
CA ASP A 14 -2.56 -17.28 -11.03
C ASP A 14 -1.93 -15.89 -11.21
N LEU A 15 -1.77 -15.17 -10.09
CA LEU A 15 -1.11 -13.87 -10.01
C LEU A 15 0.29 -13.96 -9.38
N ALA A 16 0.91 -15.14 -9.38
CA ALA A 16 2.27 -15.32 -8.91
C ALA A 16 3.23 -14.42 -9.69
N THR A 17 4.05 -13.67 -8.96
CA THR A 17 4.95 -12.67 -9.51
C THR A 17 6.30 -12.68 -8.81
N TYR A 18 7.32 -12.25 -9.56
CA TYR A 18 8.53 -11.70 -8.96
C TYR A 18 8.24 -10.35 -8.32
N ASP A 19 9.18 -9.85 -7.55
CA ASP A 19 9.05 -8.62 -6.79
C ASP A 19 10.37 -7.86 -6.79
N PRO A 20 10.35 -6.52 -6.70
CA PRO A 20 11.59 -5.73 -6.72
C PRO A 20 12.54 -6.05 -5.57
N TYR A 21 12.06 -6.71 -4.51
CA TYR A 21 12.83 -7.02 -3.30
C TYR A 21 13.22 -8.51 -3.19
N ASP A 22 13.07 -9.30 -4.25
CA ASP A 22 13.28 -10.76 -4.19
C ASP A 22 14.66 -11.18 -3.67
N ILE A 23 15.72 -10.41 -3.98
CA ILE A 23 17.05 -10.72 -3.45
C ILE A 23 17.05 -10.78 -1.92
N TRP A 24 16.31 -9.90 -1.26
CA TRP A 24 16.22 -9.79 0.20
C TRP A 24 15.37 -10.90 0.83
N LYS A 25 14.59 -11.63 0.03
CA LYS A 25 13.80 -12.80 0.46
C LYS A 25 14.60 -14.09 0.40
N THR A 26 15.71 -14.11 -0.35
CA THR A 26 16.60 -15.27 -0.38
C THR A 26 17.25 -15.49 0.99
N ARG A 27 17.67 -16.72 1.28
CA ARG A 27 18.42 -17.04 2.51
C ARG A 27 19.68 -16.18 2.66
N VAL A 28 20.37 -15.89 1.56
CA VAL A 28 21.58 -15.05 1.56
C VAL A 28 21.21 -13.59 1.82
N GLY A 29 20.24 -13.04 1.10
CA GLY A 29 19.79 -11.67 1.28
C GLY A 29 19.25 -11.41 2.69
N ALA A 30 18.48 -12.35 3.26
CA ALA A 30 17.98 -12.25 4.63
C ALA A 30 19.11 -12.21 5.67
N ARG A 31 20.14 -13.05 5.52
CA ARG A 31 21.33 -13.04 6.39
C ARG A 31 22.11 -11.74 6.27
N VAL A 32 22.33 -11.26 5.04
CA VAL A 32 23.04 -9.99 4.78
C VAL A 32 22.25 -8.81 5.36
N LYS A 33 20.92 -8.79 5.20
CA LYS A 33 20.05 -7.77 5.79
C LYS A 33 20.12 -7.78 7.32
N LYS A 34 20.07 -8.95 7.95
CA LYS A 34 20.24 -9.10 9.42
C LYS A 34 21.63 -8.64 9.88
N PHE A 35 22.67 -8.94 9.12
CA PHE A 35 24.03 -8.50 9.41
C PHE A 35 24.17 -6.98 9.28
N TYR A 36 23.64 -6.38 8.21
CA TYR A 36 23.56 -4.93 8.04
C TYR A 36 22.82 -4.25 9.20
N ASN A 37 21.65 -4.78 9.58
CA ASN A 37 20.88 -4.27 10.71
C ASN A 37 21.64 -4.35 12.05
N SER A 38 22.55 -5.31 12.21
CA SER A 38 23.35 -5.49 13.43
C SER A 38 24.66 -4.70 13.42
N ASN A 39 25.28 -4.53 12.25
CA ASN A 39 26.58 -3.90 12.06
C ASN A 39 26.59 -3.03 10.78
N PRO A 40 25.95 -1.84 10.79
CA PRO A 40 25.72 -1.07 9.55
C PRO A 40 27.00 -0.71 8.78
N ARG A 41 28.10 -0.40 9.48
CA ARG A 41 29.38 -0.02 8.85
C ARG A 41 29.94 -1.14 7.97
N ILE A 42 30.08 -2.34 8.53
CA ILE A 42 30.68 -3.50 7.83
C ILE A 42 29.65 -4.21 6.95
N GLY A 43 28.38 -4.25 7.37
CA GLY A 43 27.30 -4.87 6.61
C GLY A 43 26.87 -4.08 5.39
N SER A 44 27.28 -2.82 5.24
CA SER A 44 27.00 -1.99 4.07
C SER A 44 27.59 -2.58 2.78
N ALA A 45 28.84 -3.08 2.84
CA ALA A 45 29.54 -3.64 1.68
C ALA A 45 28.83 -4.88 1.09
N PRO A 46 28.53 -5.95 1.85
CA PRO A 46 27.81 -7.09 1.31
C PRO A 46 26.37 -6.75 0.90
N ALA A 47 25.70 -5.82 1.59
CA ALA A 47 24.37 -5.35 1.20
C ALA A 47 24.41 -4.62 -0.16
N ALA A 48 25.37 -3.72 -0.35
CA ALA A 48 25.57 -3.02 -1.61
C ALA A 48 25.94 -4.00 -2.74
N ALA A 49 26.81 -4.98 -2.48
CA ALA A 49 27.17 -6.00 -3.47
C ALA A 49 25.97 -6.82 -3.93
N LEU A 50 25.09 -7.24 -3.00
CA LEU A 50 23.85 -7.92 -3.35
C LEU A 50 22.91 -7.01 -4.14
N ALA A 51 22.67 -5.77 -3.68
CA ALA A 51 21.82 -4.82 -4.39
C ALA A 51 22.29 -4.61 -5.84
N LEU A 52 23.60 -4.39 -6.04
CA LEU A 52 24.18 -4.24 -7.37
C LEU A 52 24.09 -5.51 -8.21
N PHE A 53 24.24 -6.69 -7.62
CA PHE A 53 24.01 -7.95 -8.33
C PHE A 53 22.55 -8.08 -8.80
N ASP A 54 21.57 -7.79 -7.93
CA ASP A 54 20.15 -7.84 -8.33
C ASP A 54 19.86 -6.83 -9.44
N ASP A 55 20.34 -5.60 -9.29
CA ASP A 55 20.10 -4.54 -10.26
C ASP A 55 20.80 -4.83 -11.60
N VAL A 56 22.09 -5.09 -11.60
CA VAL A 56 22.87 -5.12 -12.85
C VAL A 56 22.80 -6.49 -13.52
N VAL A 57 22.90 -7.56 -12.74
CA VAL A 57 23.04 -8.92 -13.28
C VAL A 57 21.70 -9.66 -13.31
N ASN A 58 20.95 -9.64 -12.20
CA ASN A 58 19.79 -10.51 -12.04
C ASN A 58 18.43 -9.87 -12.37
N ASN A 59 18.38 -8.57 -12.67
CA ASN A 59 17.13 -7.84 -12.87
C ASN A 59 16.26 -8.40 -14.01
N ARG A 60 16.89 -8.91 -15.09
CA ARG A 60 16.19 -9.55 -16.21
C ARG A 60 15.97 -11.04 -16.01
N ALA A 61 17.00 -11.76 -15.55
CA ALA A 61 17.00 -13.22 -15.49
C ALA A 61 16.25 -13.77 -14.28
N ARG A 62 16.22 -13.04 -13.15
CA ARG A 62 15.55 -13.44 -11.90
C ARG A 62 15.93 -14.85 -11.45
N LEU A 63 17.20 -15.21 -11.65
CA LEU A 63 17.78 -16.50 -11.27
C LEU A 63 17.62 -16.70 -9.77
N PHE A 64 17.28 -17.93 -9.38
CA PHE A 64 17.08 -18.38 -8.00
C PHE A 64 15.92 -17.71 -7.24
N TYR A 65 15.18 -16.80 -7.87
CA TYR A 65 13.95 -16.25 -7.30
C TYR A 65 12.77 -17.13 -7.63
N ARG A 66 11.82 -17.19 -6.70
CA ARG A 66 10.56 -17.90 -6.88
C ARG A 66 9.45 -16.88 -6.97
N LYS A 67 8.60 -17.03 -7.96
CA LYS A 67 7.33 -16.30 -7.99
C LYS A 67 6.46 -16.80 -6.85
N GLN A 68 5.68 -15.90 -6.29
CA GLN A 68 4.67 -16.22 -5.29
C GLN A 68 3.50 -15.27 -5.43
N GLU A 69 2.39 -15.65 -4.82
CA GLU A 69 1.20 -14.83 -4.73
C GLU A 69 1.26 -13.92 -3.50
N TYR A 70 0.54 -12.80 -3.59
CA TYR A 70 0.51 -11.82 -2.51
C TYR A 70 -0.93 -11.35 -2.28
N PRO A 71 -1.41 -11.31 -1.03
CA PRO A 71 -2.75 -10.85 -0.73
C PRO A 71 -3.08 -9.48 -1.30
N ILE A 72 -2.16 -8.51 -1.20
CA ILE A 72 -2.37 -7.19 -1.77
C ILE A 72 -2.52 -7.19 -3.30
N VAL A 73 -1.83 -8.09 -4.01
CA VAL A 73 -1.97 -8.22 -5.49
C VAL A 73 -3.38 -8.69 -5.83
N ARG A 74 -3.89 -9.69 -5.11
CA ARG A 74 -5.24 -10.25 -5.28
C ARG A 74 -6.31 -9.20 -4.94
N ALA A 75 -6.18 -8.52 -3.82
CA ALA A 75 -7.09 -7.46 -3.41
C ALA A 75 -7.13 -6.30 -4.41
N THR A 76 -5.96 -5.86 -4.88
CA THR A 76 -5.88 -4.76 -5.85
C THR A 76 -6.40 -5.19 -7.23
N ALA A 77 -6.16 -6.43 -7.66
CA ALA A 77 -6.76 -6.96 -8.88
C ALA A 77 -8.29 -6.99 -8.79
N ALA A 78 -8.85 -7.45 -7.67
CA ALA A 78 -10.30 -7.41 -7.44
C ALA A 78 -10.85 -5.98 -7.51
N LEU A 79 -10.22 -5.02 -6.82
CA LEU A 79 -10.62 -3.60 -6.86
C LEU A 79 -10.55 -3.01 -8.28
N THR A 80 -9.50 -3.35 -9.04
CA THR A 80 -9.33 -2.91 -10.42
C THR A 80 -10.44 -3.46 -11.31
N LEU A 81 -10.78 -4.74 -11.17
CA LEU A 81 -11.85 -5.37 -11.92
C LEU A 81 -13.23 -4.84 -11.52
N LEU A 82 -13.44 -4.51 -10.24
CA LEU A 82 -14.67 -3.88 -9.79
C LEU A 82 -14.88 -2.49 -10.41
N ASN A 83 -13.82 -1.71 -10.61
CA ASN A 83 -13.92 -0.43 -11.36
C ASN A 83 -14.35 -0.65 -12.81
N LEU A 84 -13.79 -1.68 -13.48
CA LEU A 84 -14.22 -2.04 -14.84
C LEU A 84 -15.66 -2.54 -14.86
N TYR A 85 -16.07 -3.37 -13.90
CA TYR A 85 -17.44 -3.85 -13.80
C TYR A 85 -18.43 -2.71 -13.59
N GLU A 86 -18.11 -1.73 -12.75
CA GLU A 86 -19.00 -0.60 -12.46
C GLU A 86 -19.31 0.24 -13.72
N SER A 87 -18.30 0.38 -14.60
CA SER A 87 -18.41 1.14 -15.86
C SER A 87 -18.96 0.34 -17.04
N THR A 88 -18.66 -0.96 -17.12
CA THR A 88 -19.00 -1.80 -18.30
C THR A 88 -20.16 -2.77 -18.06
N ARG A 89 -20.39 -3.16 -16.80
CA ARG A 89 -21.31 -4.23 -16.38
C ARG A 89 -21.01 -5.60 -17.01
N ASP A 90 -19.77 -5.84 -17.44
CA ASP A 90 -19.35 -7.16 -17.90
C ASP A 90 -19.11 -8.10 -16.71
N GLU A 91 -20.00 -9.09 -16.57
CA GLU A 91 -19.97 -10.10 -15.52
C GLU A 91 -18.64 -10.89 -15.44
N LYS A 92 -17.85 -10.91 -16.52
CA LYS A 92 -16.48 -11.47 -16.50
C LYS A 92 -15.61 -10.78 -15.45
N HIS A 93 -15.71 -9.45 -15.31
CA HIS A 93 -14.91 -8.69 -14.33
C HIS A 93 -15.34 -9.00 -12.90
N ALA A 94 -16.66 -9.01 -12.62
CA ALA A 94 -17.20 -9.39 -11.31
C ALA A 94 -16.81 -10.82 -10.93
N GLY A 95 -16.92 -11.78 -11.87
CA GLY A 95 -16.55 -13.17 -11.64
C GLY A 95 -15.06 -13.36 -11.30
N TYR A 96 -14.15 -12.68 -12.00
CA TYR A 96 -12.72 -12.70 -11.65
C TYR A 96 -12.42 -11.96 -10.34
N ALA A 97 -13.10 -10.84 -10.06
CA ALA A 97 -12.97 -10.16 -8.78
C ALA A 97 -13.34 -11.10 -7.63
N LYS A 98 -14.48 -11.80 -7.73
CA LYS A 98 -14.89 -12.79 -6.74
C LYS A 98 -13.85 -13.90 -6.54
N ARG A 99 -13.30 -14.47 -7.62
CA ARG A 99 -12.23 -15.49 -7.52
C ARG A 99 -11.01 -15.01 -6.75
N HIS A 100 -10.60 -13.74 -6.92
CA HIS A 100 -9.49 -13.18 -6.15
C HIS A 100 -9.83 -13.01 -4.67
N LEU A 101 -11.08 -12.64 -4.35
CA LEU A 101 -11.54 -12.51 -2.98
C LEU A 101 -11.70 -13.87 -2.29
N ASP A 102 -12.21 -14.88 -2.99
CA ASP A 102 -12.28 -16.26 -2.50
C ASP A 102 -10.86 -16.79 -2.20
N TRP A 103 -9.88 -16.50 -3.07
CA TRP A 103 -8.47 -16.82 -2.78
C TRP A 103 -7.97 -16.14 -1.49
N LEU A 104 -8.33 -14.88 -1.25
CA LEU A 104 -7.93 -14.17 -0.02
C LEU A 104 -8.50 -14.83 1.24
N VAL A 105 -9.77 -15.25 1.18
CA VAL A 105 -10.46 -15.98 2.27
C VAL A 105 -9.68 -17.26 2.62
N GLU A 106 -9.27 -18.02 1.61
CA GLU A 106 -8.50 -19.27 1.80
C GLU A 106 -7.09 -19.02 2.37
N HIS A 107 -6.46 -17.90 1.97
CA HIS A 107 -5.05 -17.58 2.24
C HIS A 107 -4.85 -16.50 3.32
N ARG A 108 -5.75 -16.42 4.30
CA ARG A 108 -5.56 -15.60 5.50
C ARG A 108 -4.43 -16.12 6.39
N SER A 109 -3.80 -15.21 7.13
CA SER A 109 -2.93 -15.58 8.25
C SER A 109 -3.70 -16.40 9.29
N ARG A 110 -3.04 -17.41 9.84
CA ARG A 110 -3.58 -18.29 10.90
C ARG A 110 -3.03 -17.84 12.25
N ASP A 111 -3.61 -18.34 13.34
CA ASP A 111 -3.18 -18.09 14.72
C ASP A 111 -3.45 -16.68 15.29
N TYR A 112 -4.32 -15.90 14.63
CA TYR A 112 -4.86 -14.62 15.13
C TYR A 112 -6.36 -14.73 15.39
N ARG A 113 -6.92 -13.86 16.25
CA ARG A 113 -8.35 -13.88 16.59
C ARG A 113 -9.23 -13.44 15.40
N GLY A 114 -8.72 -12.49 14.63
CA GLY A 114 -9.36 -11.99 13.42
C GLY A 114 -8.74 -12.50 12.12
N TRP A 115 -9.40 -12.17 11.02
CA TRP A 115 -8.93 -12.43 9.66
C TRP A 115 -7.98 -11.32 9.24
N CYS A 116 -6.83 -11.71 8.72
CA CYS A 116 -5.74 -10.78 8.46
C CYS A 116 -4.73 -11.36 7.47
N TRP A 117 -3.87 -10.51 6.92
CA TRP A 117 -2.89 -10.89 5.91
C TRP A 117 -1.54 -10.22 6.12
N GLY A 118 -0.47 -10.97 5.84
CA GLY A 118 0.92 -10.52 5.90
C GLY A 118 1.55 -10.24 4.54
N LEU A 119 2.87 -10.11 4.53
CA LEU A 119 3.66 -9.89 3.31
C LEU A 119 3.93 -11.16 2.49
N GLY A 120 3.82 -12.34 3.11
CA GLY A 120 4.18 -13.62 2.49
C GLY A 120 5.69 -13.89 2.45
N PHE A 121 6.50 -13.16 3.22
CA PHE A 121 7.93 -13.42 3.42
C PHE A 121 8.45 -12.72 4.69
N ALA A 122 9.47 -13.31 5.31
CA ALA A 122 10.06 -12.76 6.52
C ALA A 122 10.73 -11.40 6.26
N ASN A 123 10.52 -10.44 7.15
CA ASN A 123 10.98 -9.06 6.99
C ASN A 123 11.70 -8.56 8.23
N SER A 124 13.04 -8.49 8.15
CA SER A 124 13.86 -7.89 9.20
C SER A 124 13.83 -6.36 9.08
N ILE A 125 13.35 -5.69 10.12
CA ILE A 125 13.20 -4.22 10.18
C ILE A 125 14.42 -3.59 10.83
N THR A 126 14.76 -4.05 12.04
CA THR A 126 15.92 -3.59 12.82
C THR A 126 16.68 -4.81 13.36
N LYS A 127 17.74 -4.58 14.15
CA LYS A 127 18.46 -5.65 14.85
C LYS A 127 17.53 -6.49 15.76
N ASN A 128 16.56 -5.83 16.40
CA ASN A 128 15.71 -6.43 17.44
C ASN A 128 14.26 -6.62 16.99
N LEU A 129 13.91 -6.25 15.76
CA LEU A 129 12.56 -6.38 15.22
C LEU A 129 12.60 -7.07 13.85
N SER A 130 11.96 -8.22 13.77
CA SER A 130 11.73 -8.96 12.53
C SER A 130 10.33 -9.55 12.57
N TYR A 131 9.69 -9.57 11.42
CA TYR A 131 8.39 -10.19 11.24
C TYR A 131 8.54 -11.48 10.44
N GLU A 132 7.78 -12.50 10.81
CA GLU A 132 7.71 -13.74 10.05
C GLU A 132 6.82 -13.57 8.81
N ALA A 133 6.84 -14.57 7.91
CA ALA A 133 6.19 -14.46 6.61
C ALA A 133 4.67 -14.30 6.68
N ASP A 134 4.04 -14.91 7.67
CA ASP A 134 2.60 -14.92 7.94
C ASP A 134 2.16 -13.83 8.92
N THR A 135 3.10 -13.05 9.48
CA THR A 135 2.77 -11.95 10.40
C THR A 135 1.88 -10.93 9.67
N PRO A 136 0.65 -10.70 10.15
CA PRO A 136 -0.29 -9.80 9.51
C PRO A 136 0.08 -8.35 9.81
N TYR A 137 -0.11 -7.47 8.84
CA TYR A 137 0.19 -6.05 9.01
C TYR A 137 -1.08 -5.21 8.93
N THR A 138 -1.15 -4.17 9.74
CA THR A 138 -2.19 -3.13 9.65
C THR A 138 -2.14 -2.38 8.31
N THR A 139 -1.06 -2.54 7.54
CA THR A 139 -0.90 -2.00 6.17
C THR A 139 -1.25 -2.97 5.05
N MET A 140 -1.48 -4.26 5.33
CA MET A 140 -1.80 -5.29 4.32
C MET A 140 -3.26 -5.71 4.38
N THR A 141 -3.77 -6.00 5.58
CA THR A 141 -5.16 -6.37 5.83
C THR A 141 -6.21 -5.39 5.26
N PRO A 142 -6.02 -4.05 5.32
CA PRO A 142 -7.00 -3.10 4.79
C PRO A 142 -7.34 -3.28 3.31
N TYR A 143 -6.40 -3.76 2.49
CA TYR A 143 -6.65 -3.96 1.06
C TYR A 143 -7.68 -5.06 0.82
N ALA A 144 -7.55 -6.19 1.52
CA ALA A 144 -8.52 -7.27 1.44
C ALA A 144 -9.90 -6.82 1.94
N LEU A 145 -9.93 -6.09 3.07
CA LEU A 145 -11.17 -5.51 3.61
C LEU A 145 -11.86 -4.59 2.60
N GLU A 146 -11.13 -3.63 2.04
CA GLU A 146 -11.68 -2.70 1.05
C GLU A 146 -12.24 -3.44 -0.16
N ALA A 147 -11.51 -4.43 -0.68
CA ALA A 147 -11.93 -5.20 -1.85
C ALA A 147 -13.21 -6.00 -1.59
N MET A 148 -13.33 -6.63 -0.41
CA MET A 148 -14.55 -7.35 -0.01
C MET A 148 -15.74 -6.41 0.20
N VAL A 149 -15.54 -5.30 0.93
CA VAL A 149 -16.61 -4.31 1.15
C VAL A 149 -17.08 -3.72 -0.17
N ARG A 150 -16.17 -3.35 -1.07
CA ARG A 150 -16.51 -2.81 -2.40
C ARG A 150 -17.23 -3.83 -3.27
N TYR A 151 -16.85 -5.12 -3.20
CA TYR A 151 -17.56 -6.17 -3.92
C TYR A 151 -19.03 -6.24 -3.49
N GLU A 152 -19.30 -6.31 -2.18
CA GLU A 152 -20.66 -6.37 -1.66
C GLU A 152 -21.46 -5.10 -1.99
N GLU A 153 -20.82 -3.92 -1.93
CA GLU A 153 -21.45 -2.63 -2.27
C GLU A 153 -21.82 -2.51 -3.76
N ILE A 154 -20.98 -3.02 -4.67
CA ILE A 154 -21.18 -2.87 -6.12
C ILE A 154 -22.10 -3.96 -6.69
N THR A 155 -21.98 -5.19 -6.19
CA THR A 155 -22.72 -6.36 -6.71
C THR A 155 -24.02 -6.61 -5.95
N GLY A 156 -24.11 -6.17 -4.70
CA GLY A 156 -25.20 -6.53 -3.78
C GLY A 156 -25.10 -7.96 -3.23
N GLU A 157 -24.13 -8.76 -3.66
CA GLU A 157 -23.91 -10.13 -3.21
C GLU A 157 -23.13 -10.12 -1.89
N ARG A 158 -23.71 -10.69 -0.82
CA ARG A 158 -23.15 -10.69 0.53
C ARG A 158 -22.31 -11.93 0.83
N SER A 159 -21.29 -12.18 0.03
CA SER A 159 -20.51 -13.42 0.11
C SER A 159 -19.37 -13.36 1.12
N PHE A 160 -19.06 -12.18 1.69
CA PHE A 160 -17.85 -11.95 2.47
C PHE A 160 -18.14 -11.40 3.88
N GLU A 161 -19.38 -11.47 4.37
CA GLU A 161 -19.76 -10.96 5.70
C GLU A 161 -18.90 -11.56 6.82
N GLU A 162 -18.68 -12.87 6.82
CA GLU A 162 -17.83 -13.54 7.82
C GLU A 162 -16.38 -13.04 7.77
N ALA A 163 -15.86 -12.83 6.56
CA ALA A 163 -14.50 -12.35 6.35
C ALA A 163 -14.34 -10.91 6.86
N ILE A 164 -15.32 -10.05 6.54
CA ILE A 164 -15.35 -8.64 6.96
C ILE A 164 -15.45 -8.54 8.49
N ASP A 165 -16.33 -9.32 9.13
CA ASP A 165 -16.39 -9.39 10.60
C ASP A 165 -15.11 -9.97 11.21
N GLY A 166 -14.50 -10.96 10.56
CA GLY A 166 -13.18 -11.46 10.91
C GLY A 166 -12.12 -10.37 10.93
N VAL A 167 -12.08 -9.50 9.91
CA VAL A 167 -11.14 -8.37 9.88
C VAL A 167 -11.43 -7.35 10.99
N ARG A 168 -12.71 -7.11 11.31
CA ARG A 168 -13.06 -6.26 12.45
C ARG A 168 -12.43 -6.78 13.74
N ARG A 169 -12.57 -8.07 14.03
CA ARG A 169 -11.93 -8.69 15.22
C ARG A 169 -10.41 -8.54 15.21
N PHE A 170 -9.76 -8.58 14.04
CA PHE A 170 -8.32 -8.36 13.96
C PHE A 170 -7.93 -6.96 14.45
N PHE A 171 -8.61 -5.92 13.97
CA PHE A 171 -8.33 -4.54 14.39
C PHE A 171 -8.74 -4.24 15.84
N GLU A 172 -9.74 -4.94 16.38
CA GLU A 172 -10.24 -4.71 17.74
C GLU A 172 -9.54 -5.53 18.81
N GLU A 173 -9.06 -6.73 18.46
CA GLU A 173 -8.55 -7.70 19.44
C GLU A 173 -7.08 -8.10 19.26
N ASP A 174 -6.52 -8.00 18.04
CA ASP A 174 -5.13 -8.37 17.77
C ASP A 174 -4.21 -7.15 17.63
N VAL A 175 -4.72 -6.03 17.08
CA VAL A 175 -3.95 -4.78 16.92
C VAL A 175 -3.80 -4.07 18.26
N VAL A 176 -2.57 -3.69 18.61
CA VAL A 176 -2.24 -3.11 19.91
C VAL A 176 -2.40 -1.60 19.87
N VAL A 177 -3.11 -1.04 20.86
CA VAL A 177 -3.11 0.41 21.13
C VAL A 177 -1.76 0.76 21.77
N MET A 178 -0.98 1.58 21.07
CA MET A 178 0.38 1.96 21.48
C MET A 178 0.38 3.21 22.36
N GLU A 179 -0.46 4.17 21.97
CA GLU A 179 -0.67 5.46 22.64
C GLU A 179 -2.16 5.79 22.59
N GLU A 180 -2.72 6.29 23.68
CA GLU A 180 -4.09 6.79 23.73
C GLU A 180 -4.22 7.87 24.80
N ASP A 181 -4.82 9.00 24.42
CA ASP A 181 -5.32 10.02 25.33
C ASP A 181 -6.83 10.25 25.11
N GLU A 182 -7.41 11.30 25.72
CA GLU A 182 -8.84 11.62 25.58
C GLU A 182 -9.27 11.86 24.12
N SER A 183 -8.34 12.28 23.27
CA SER A 183 -8.57 12.88 21.95
C SER A 183 -7.83 12.20 20.79
N ALA A 184 -6.71 11.53 21.03
CA ALA A 184 -5.89 10.88 20.02
C ALA A 184 -5.50 9.45 20.40
N MET A 185 -5.26 8.61 19.39
CA MET A 185 -4.84 7.23 19.57
C MET A 185 -3.94 6.79 18.41
N ALA A 186 -2.92 5.99 18.70
CA ALA A 186 -2.11 5.29 17.71
C ALA A 186 -2.05 3.79 17.97
N THR A 187 -1.94 3.03 16.90
CA THR A 187 -1.88 1.57 16.93
C THR A 187 -0.56 1.04 16.39
N SER A 188 -0.26 -0.21 16.72
CA SER A 188 0.92 -0.93 16.26
C SER A 188 0.90 -1.20 14.76
N TYR A 189 2.08 -1.52 14.21
CA TYR A 189 2.25 -1.84 12.78
C TYR A 189 1.87 -3.31 12.47
N ALA A 190 2.13 -4.19 13.43
CA ALA A 190 1.77 -5.61 13.44
C ALA A 190 1.01 -5.93 14.75
N PRO A 191 0.50 -7.16 15.00
CA PRO A 191 -0.27 -7.48 16.20
C PRO A 191 0.61 -7.68 17.45
N PHE A 192 1.61 -6.81 17.60
CA PHE A 192 2.57 -6.79 18.69
C PHE A 192 2.80 -5.35 19.11
N ARG A 193 3.30 -5.15 20.33
CA ARG A 193 3.76 -3.82 20.78
C ARG A 193 5.11 -3.50 20.12
N ASP A 194 5.07 -3.04 18.87
CA ASP A 194 6.26 -2.89 18.02
C ASP A 194 6.69 -1.43 17.78
N ARG A 195 5.98 -0.69 16.92
CA ARG A 195 6.34 0.65 16.45
C ARG A 195 5.10 1.39 15.96
N ILE A 196 5.16 2.72 16.01
CA ILE A 196 4.14 3.57 15.42
C ILE A 196 4.61 4.09 14.07
N VAL A 197 3.75 3.98 13.06
CA VAL A 197 4.01 4.47 11.70
C VAL A 197 2.77 5.18 11.20
N ILE A 198 2.91 6.41 10.70
CA ILE A 198 1.79 7.30 10.41
C ILE A 198 0.85 6.72 9.35
N ASN A 199 1.40 6.14 8.28
CA ASN A 199 0.56 5.51 7.25
C ASN A 199 -0.18 4.28 7.79
N ALA A 200 0.41 3.51 8.71
CA ALA A 200 -0.24 2.37 9.34
C ALA A 200 -1.41 2.80 10.24
N VAL A 201 -1.25 3.88 11.01
CA VAL A 201 -2.34 4.49 11.78
C VAL A 201 -3.46 4.96 10.84
N SER A 202 -3.13 5.58 9.70
CA SER A 202 -4.12 5.98 8.70
C SER A 202 -4.87 4.79 8.08
N TYR A 203 -4.22 3.64 7.92
CA TYR A 203 -4.86 2.41 7.44
C TYR A 203 -5.81 1.82 8.48
N ALA A 204 -5.41 1.80 9.76
CA ALA A 204 -6.28 1.37 10.85
C ALA A 204 -7.53 2.27 10.93
N MET A 205 -7.34 3.60 10.85
CA MET A 205 -8.42 4.58 10.78
C MET A 205 -9.39 4.26 9.64
N TYR A 206 -8.87 4.08 8.42
CA TYR A 206 -9.70 3.79 7.25
C TYR A 206 -10.42 2.43 7.37
N SER A 207 -9.76 1.42 7.94
CA SER A 207 -10.37 0.10 8.17
C SER A 207 -11.55 0.18 9.13
N HIS A 208 -11.40 0.91 10.25
CA HIS A 208 -12.54 1.17 11.15
C HIS A 208 -13.64 1.98 10.48
N ALA A 209 -13.31 2.92 9.59
CA ALA A 209 -14.30 3.69 8.82
C ALA A 209 -15.09 2.81 7.84
N LEU A 210 -14.47 1.79 7.21
CA LEU A 210 -15.19 0.80 6.40
C LEU A 210 -16.13 -0.08 7.23
N LEU A 211 -15.78 -0.33 8.49
CA LEU A 211 -16.50 -1.23 9.40
C LEU A 211 -17.56 -0.52 10.25
N VAL A 212 -17.61 0.81 10.25
CA VAL A 212 -18.45 1.60 11.17
C VAL A 212 -19.95 1.28 11.06
N ASP A 213 -20.42 0.94 9.86
CA ASP A 213 -21.83 0.59 9.63
C ASP A 213 -22.11 -0.90 9.81
N ARG A 214 -21.05 -1.71 10.02
CA ARG A 214 -21.11 -3.16 10.25
C ARG A 214 -21.20 -3.55 11.74
N VAL A 215 -21.04 -2.58 12.66
CA VAL A 215 -21.22 -2.81 14.11
C VAL A 215 -22.65 -2.55 14.56
N ALA A 216 -23.02 -3.07 15.74
CA ALA A 216 -24.34 -2.85 16.32
C ALA A 216 -24.58 -1.35 16.56
N ASN A 217 -25.84 -0.90 16.46
CA ASN A 217 -26.16 0.52 16.61
C ASN A 217 -25.70 1.12 17.95
N SER A 218 -25.70 0.32 19.02
CA SER A 218 -25.20 0.68 20.35
C SER A 218 -23.68 0.93 20.39
N GLU A 219 -22.92 0.32 19.49
CA GLU A 219 -21.45 0.39 19.44
C GLU A 219 -20.93 1.49 18.49
N ARG A 220 -21.79 1.97 17.58
CA ARG A 220 -21.42 2.94 16.54
C ARG A 220 -20.80 4.22 17.09
N SER A 221 -21.27 4.73 18.22
CA SER A 221 -20.69 5.92 18.85
C SER A 221 -19.25 5.69 19.28
N GLY A 222 -18.95 4.52 19.85
CA GLY A 222 -17.59 4.12 20.23
C GLY A 222 -16.70 3.90 19.01
N ALA A 223 -17.22 3.24 17.96
CA ALA A 223 -16.48 3.06 16.70
C ALA A 223 -16.13 4.40 16.04
N ARG A 224 -17.07 5.35 15.98
CA ARG A 224 -16.84 6.72 15.48
C ARG A 224 -15.80 7.47 16.31
N LEU A 225 -15.85 7.35 17.64
CA LEU A 225 -14.85 7.95 18.53
C LEU A 225 -13.45 7.39 18.24
N ARG A 226 -13.32 6.06 18.10
CA ARG A 226 -12.05 5.40 17.75
C ARG A 226 -11.46 5.95 16.44
N ILE A 227 -12.28 6.09 15.40
CA ILE A 227 -11.82 6.64 14.10
C ILE A 227 -11.36 8.09 14.27
N ARG A 228 -12.09 8.92 15.02
CA ARG A 228 -11.69 10.32 15.30
C ARG A 228 -10.38 10.41 16.06
N LYS A 229 -10.15 9.53 17.04
CA LYS A 229 -8.87 9.48 17.77
C LYS A 229 -7.69 9.11 16.87
N LEU A 230 -7.87 8.13 15.98
CA LEU A 230 -6.84 7.76 15.00
C LEU A 230 -6.56 8.91 14.00
N TYR A 231 -7.62 9.57 13.53
CA TYR A 231 -7.52 10.75 12.68
C TYR A 231 -6.76 11.88 13.38
N GLU A 232 -7.12 12.21 14.62
CA GLU A 232 -6.47 13.26 15.40
C GLU A 232 -4.98 12.96 15.62
N TYR A 233 -4.60 11.70 15.81
CA TYR A 233 -3.19 11.32 15.85
C TYR A 233 -2.46 11.64 14.54
N VAL A 234 -3.04 11.27 13.39
CA VAL A 234 -2.46 11.58 12.07
C VAL A 234 -2.37 13.10 11.85
N ARG A 235 -3.41 13.84 12.24
CA ARG A 235 -3.47 15.31 12.14
C ARG A 235 -2.40 15.99 13.00
N ARG A 236 -2.24 15.59 14.27
CA ARG A 236 -1.20 16.14 15.18
C ARG A 236 0.22 15.94 14.69
N HIS A 237 0.46 14.87 13.93
CA HIS A 237 1.76 14.55 13.36
C HIS A 237 1.98 15.16 11.97
N GLN A 238 1.01 15.90 11.42
CA GLN A 238 1.26 16.73 10.25
C GLN A 238 2.13 17.92 10.64
N ARG A 239 3.22 18.11 9.91
CA ARG A 239 4.15 19.21 10.13
C ARG A 239 3.60 20.51 9.54
N ALA A 240 4.18 21.64 9.94
CA ALA A 240 3.76 22.96 9.47
C ALA A 240 3.84 23.14 7.94
N ASP A 241 4.70 22.38 7.26
CA ASP A 241 4.81 22.35 5.80
C ASP A 241 3.83 21.39 5.11
N GLY A 242 2.95 20.73 5.88
CA GLY A 242 1.96 19.76 5.38
C GLY A 242 2.46 18.32 5.29
N SER A 243 3.73 18.06 5.59
CA SER A 243 4.33 16.72 5.49
C SER A 243 4.10 15.83 6.70
N TRP A 244 4.30 14.52 6.51
CA TRP A 244 4.39 13.53 7.59
C TRP A 244 5.71 12.79 7.53
N LEU A 245 6.38 12.69 8.68
CA LEU A 245 7.43 11.70 8.86
C LEU A 245 6.82 10.30 8.75
N TYR A 246 7.52 9.35 8.13
CA TYR A 246 7.09 7.96 8.04
C TYR A 246 6.75 7.38 9.43
N SER A 247 7.65 7.59 10.39
CA SER A 247 7.44 7.33 11.82
C SER A 247 7.81 8.57 12.63
N PRO A 248 7.07 8.88 13.72
CA PRO A 248 7.47 9.91 14.67
C PRO A 248 8.70 9.50 15.50
N GLU A 249 9.08 8.22 15.47
CA GLU A 249 10.16 7.65 16.27
C GLU A 249 11.46 7.49 15.45
N GLY A 250 12.60 7.74 16.09
CA GLY A 250 13.93 7.42 15.56
C GLY A 250 14.32 8.20 14.28
N SER A 251 15.21 7.60 13.49
CA SER A 251 15.65 8.17 12.20
C SER A 251 14.62 7.89 11.11
N SER A 252 13.82 8.92 10.82
CA SER A 252 12.69 8.83 9.90
C SER A 252 13.03 9.37 8.50
N PHE A 253 12.05 9.34 7.60
CA PHE A 253 12.13 9.83 6.22
C PHE A 253 10.77 10.36 5.78
N ILE A 254 10.74 11.07 4.65
CA ILE A 254 9.51 11.49 3.97
C ILE A 254 9.62 11.04 2.52
N ASP A 255 8.70 10.18 2.11
CA ASP A 255 8.60 9.67 0.75
C ASP A 255 7.21 9.92 0.14
N CYS A 256 7.11 9.77 -1.17
CA CYS A 256 5.91 10.10 -1.91
C CYS A 256 4.78 9.10 -1.63
N PHE A 257 5.01 7.79 -1.80
CA PHE A 257 3.92 6.83 -1.68
C PHE A 257 3.33 6.77 -0.26
N HIS A 258 4.11 6.88 0.83
CA HIS A 258 3.51 6.90 2.17
C HIS A 258 2.72 8.18 2.43
N SER A 259 3.22 9.34 1.95
CA SER A 259 2.47 10.60 2.01
C SER A 259 1.14 10.50 1.24
N CYS A 260 1.16 9.89 0.06
CA CYS A 260 -0.04 9.63 -0.74
C CYS A 260 -0.99 8.67 -0.04
N ILE A 261 -0.49 7.61 0.60
CA ILE A 261 -1.30 6.65 1.36
C ILE A 261 -2.04 7.35 2.51
N VAL A 262 -1.36 8.23 3.26
CA VAL A 262 -2.00 8.99 4.35
C VAL A 262 -3.16 9.81 3.78
N LEU A 263 -2.92 10.58 2.72
CA LEU A 263 -3.94 11.39 2.05
C LEU A 263 -5.09 10.55 1.49
N LYS A 264 -4.78 9.44 0.80
CA LYS A 264 -5.76 8.47 0.28
C LYS A 264 -6.68 7.96 1.39
N ASN A 265 -6.11 7.55 2.51
CA ASN A 265 -6.88 7.01 3.63
C ASN A 265 -7.71 8.09 4.33
N LEU A 266 -7.19 9.32 4.44
CA LEU A 266 -7.92 10.50 4.95
C LEU A 266 -9.15 10.83 4.08
N ILE A 267 -8.99 10.94 2.76
CA ILE A 267 -10.12 11.19 1.84
C ILE A 267 -11.18 10.10 1.98
N LYS A 268 -10.76 8.83 1.96
CA LYS A 268 -11.68 7.70 1.94
C LYS A 268 -12.39 7.51 3.29
N ALA A 269 -11.73 7.78 4.41
CA ALA A 269 -12.37 7.81 5.73
C ALA A 269 -13.35 9.00 5.83
N GLY A 270 -12.97 10.18 5.34
CA GLY A 270 -13.82 11.38 5.31
C GLY A 270 -15.12 11.22 4.49
N ARG A 271 -15.13 10.32 3.51
CA ARG A 271 -16.35 9.95 2.76
C ARG A 271 -17.31 9.06 3.55
N ARG A 272 -16.84 8.40 4.61
CA ARG A 272 -17.64 7.49 5.45
C ARG A 272 -18.10 8.15 6.74
N ILE A 273 -17.26 9.01 7.31
CA ILE A 273 -17.58 9.75 8.53
C ILE A 273 -17.04 11.18 8.49
N VAL A 274 -17.69 12.09 9.22
CA VAL A 274 -17.21 13.47 9.37
C VAL A 274 -15.95 13.51 10.25
N LEU A 275 -14.88 14.07 9.69
CA LEU A 275 -13.60 14.33 10.34
C LEU A 275 -13.36 15.85 10.36
N GLU A 276 -13.40 16.45 11.54
CA GLU A 276 -13.29 17.91 11.70
C GLU A 276 -11.93 18.43 11.22
N GLY A 277 -11.92 19.54 10.49
CA GLY A 277 -10.70 20.15 9.94
C GLY A 277 -10.01 19.35 8.84
N LEU A 278 -10.64 18.30 8.29
CA LEU A 278 -10.04 17.45 7.26
C LEU A 278 -9.61 18.24 6.03
N GLU A 279 -10.40 19.22 5.59
CA GLU A 279 -10.09 20.05 4.41
C GLU A 279 -8.75 20.78 4.53
N ASP A 280 -8.44 21.30 5.73
CA ASP A 280 -7.17 21.99 5.99
C ASP A 280 -5.99 21.01 5.94
N VAL A 281 -6.13 19.84 6.57
CA VAL A 281 -5.12 18.77 6.55
C VAL A 281 -4.85 18.31 5.12
N MET A 282 -5.91 18.11 4.33
CA MET A 282 -5.82 17.71 2.93
C MET A 282 -5.14 18.79 2.08
N ARG A 283 -5.55 20.05 2.22
CA ARG A 283 -4.96 21.18 1.49
C ARG A 283 -3.45 21.29 1.75
N ALA A 284 -3.03 21.23 3.01
CA ALA A 284 -1.62 21.29 3.37
C ALA A 284 -0.82 20.10 2.82
N GLY A 285 -1.35 18.88 2.93
CA GLY A 285 -0.66 17.69 2.42
C GLY A 285 -0.56 17.64 0.89
N PHE A 286 -1.59 18.13 0.17
CA PHE A 286 -1.52 18.27 -1.29
C PHE A 286 -0.52 19.33 -1.72
N ALA A 287 -0.49 20.50 -1.06
CA ALA A 287 0.51 21.52 -1.31
C ALA A 287 1.93 20.96 -1.15
N TYR A 288 2.18 20.23 -0.06
CA TYR A 288 3.46 19.57 0.17
C TYR A 288 3.84 18.58 -0.95
N LEU A 289 2.93 17.68 -1.34
CA LEU A 289 3.19 16.72 -2.41
C LEU A 289 3.59 17.43 -3.72
N ARG A 290 2.89 18.52 -4.07
CA ARG A 290 3.13 19.28 -5.30
C ARG A 290 4.43 20.08 -5.25
N GLU A 291 4.78 20.63 -4.11
CA GLU A 291 5.97 21.49 -3.98
C GLU A 291 7.25 20.67 -3.80
N ALA A 292 7.21 19.63 -2.96
CA ALA A 292 8.42 18.92 -2.53
C ALA A 292 8.76 17.69 -3.40
N LEU A 293 7.76 17.04 -4.01
CA LEU A 293 7.93 15.73 -4.63
C LEU A 293 7.62 15.72 -6.13
N PHE A 294 6.78 16.63 -6.63
CA PHE A 294 6.43 16.66 -8.05
C PHE A 294 7.57 17.21 -8.92
N ASP A 295 7.97 16.43 -9.92
CA ASP A 295 8.91 16.83 -10.96
C ASP A 295 8.15 17.29 -12.21
N ALA A 296 8.03 18.60 -12.39
CA ALA A 296 7.29 19.19 -13.51
C ALA A 296 7.89 18.87 -14.89
N LYS A 297 9.20 18.56 -14.97
CA LYS A 297 9.88 18.27 -16.23
C LYS A 297 9.48 16.90 -16.77
N GLU A 298 9.53 15.89 -15.91
CA GLU A 298 9.13 14.52 -16.28
C GLU A 298 7.62 14.29 -16.07
N PHE A 299 6.95 15.20 -15.38
CA PHE A 299 5.55 15.06 -14.95
C PHE A 299 5.33 13.78 -14.13
N LEU A 300 6.24 13.54 -13.17
CA LEU A 300 6.27 12.38 -12.28
C LEU A 300 6.59 12.83 -10.85
N PHE A 301 6.30 12.00 -9.87
CA PHE A 301 6.68 12.21 -8.48
C PHE A 301 7.99 11.51 -8.15
N ARG A 302 8.87 12.25 -7.48
CA ARG A 302 10.13 11.78 -6.89
C ARG A 302 9.85 10.92 -5.67
N ARG A 303 10.81 10.05 -5.36
CA ARG A 303 10.67 9.09 -4.26
C ARG A 303 10.70 9.77 -2.89
N PHE A 304 11.67 10.64 -2.65
CA PHE A 304 11.92 11.24 -1.33
C PHE A 304 12.10 12.74 -1.43
N SER A 305 11.50 13.45 -0.48
CA SER A 305 11.85 14.83 -0.13
C SER A 305 12.82 14.86 1.06
N MET A 306 12.77 13.83 1.91
CA MET A 306 13.75 13.58 2.99
C MET A 306 14.14 12.10 2.99
N ALA A 307 15.34 11.78 2.52
CA ALA A 307 15.84 10.40 2.46
C ALA A 307 16.70 10.05 3.69
N ASN A 308 16.61 8.81 4.17
CA ASN A 308 17.46 8.29 5.25
C ASN A 308 18.52 7.28 4.76
N LYS A 309 18.50 6.94 3.47
CA LYS A 309 19.42 5.99 2.83
C LYS A 309 19.71 6.43 1.39
N PRO A 310 20.93 6.16 0.87
CA PRO A 310 21.22 6.37 -0.53
C PRO A 310 20.41 5.38 -1.39
N GLY A 311 20.11 5.77 -2.63
CA GLY A 311 19.43 4.92 -3.60
C GLY A 311 19.71 5.36 -5.02
N LEU A 312 19.68 4.41 -5.96
CA LEU A 312 19.90 4.65 -7.40
C LEU A 312 18.60 4.85 -8.17
N VAL A 313 17.45 4.54 -7.56
CA VAL A 313 16.14 4.70 -8.21
C VAL A 313 15.77 6.18 -8.22
N ARG A 314 15.57 6.73 -9.42
CA ARG A 314 15.14 8.12 -9.66
C ARG A 314 13.63 8.24 -9.54
N PHE A 315 12.89 7.34 -10.18
CA PHE A 315 11.42 7.28 -10.10
C PHE A 315 10.98 5.84 -9.83
N ASP A 316 10.06 5.69 -8.88
CA ASP A 316 9.35 4.43 -8.62
C ASP A 316 7.93 4.57 -9.14
N LEU A 317 7.42 3.53 -9.79
CA LEU A 317 6.05 3.51 -10.27
C LEU A 317 5.07 3.49 -9.09
N TYR A 318 5.46 2.99 -7.91
CA TYR A 318 4.54 2.93 -6.79
C TYR A 318 4.23 4.33 -6.22
N ASP A 319 5.25 5.19 -6.13
CA ASP A 319 5.11 6.61 -5.82
C ASP A 319 4.10 7.29 -6.77
N ASN A 320 4.28 7.05 -8.06
CA ASN A 320 3.47 7.66 -9.10
C ASN A 320 2.05 7.08 -9.17
N ALA A 321 1.88 5.79 -8.89
CA ALA A 321 0.58 5.14 -8.82
C ALA A 321 -0.26 5.65 -7.63
N GLU A 322 0.36 5.84 -6.47
CA GLU A 322 -0.33 6.38 -5.30
C GLU A 322 -0.64 7.87 -5.47
N ALA A 323 0.27 8.65 -6.10
CA ALA A 323 -0.02 10.04 -6.45
C ALA A 323 -1.17 10.15 -7.47
N LEU A 324 -1.22 9.24 -8.45
CA LEU A 324 -2.33 9.14 -9.39
C LEU A 324 -3.65 8.83 -8.67
N ASN A 325 -3.64 7.86 -7.77
CA ASN A 325 -4.83 7.49 -7.00
C ASN A 325 -5.34 8.67 -6.16
N VAL A 326 -4.43 9.42 -5.54
CA VAL A 326 -4.77 10.63 -4.80
C VAL A 326 -5.41 11.69 -5.72
N ALA A 327 -4.86 11.93 -6.92
CA ALA A 327 -5.43 12.87 -7.88
C ALA A 327 -6.85 12.48 -8.31
N VAL A 328 -7.07 11.19 -8.60
CA VAL A 328 -8.40 10.63 -8.89
C VAL A 328 -9.36 10.85 -7.72
N LEU A 329 -8.94 10.54 -6.50
CA LEU A 329 -9.77 10.70 -5.30
C LEU A 329 -10.07 12.17 -4.98
N ALA A 330 -9.20 13.08 -5.36
CA ALA A 330 -9.41 14.53 -5.23
C ALA A 330 -10.30 15.10 -6.34
N GLY A 331 -10.64 14.33 -7.37
CA GLY A 331 -11.42 14.80 -8.53
C GLY A 331 -10.62 15.66 -9.51
N ASP A 332 -9.28 15.61 -9.45
CA ASP A 332 -8.39 16.33 -10.37
C ASP A 332 -8.15 15.49 -11.64
N SER A 333 -9.21 15.31 -12.43
CA SER A 333 -9.21 14.44 -13.62
C SER A 333 -8.18 14.87 -14.67
N GLU A 334 -8.01 16.17 -14.91
CA GLU A 334 -7.03 16.67 -15.88
C GLU A 334 -5.61 16.29 -15.46
N PHE A 335 -5.25 16.49 -14.19
CA PHE A 335 -3.93 16.09 -13.72
C PHE A 335 -3.76 14.56 -13.74
N ALA A 336 -4.79 13.81 -13.36
CA ALA A 336 -4.76 12.35 -13.34
C ALA A 336 -4.56 11.76 -14.75
N GLU A 337 -5.22 12.30 -15.77
CA GLU A 337 -5.03 11.91 -17.17
C GLU A 337 -3.61 12.21 -17.64
N ARG A 338 -3.12 13.43 -17.40
CA ARG A 338 -1.75 13.83 -17.77
C ARG A 338 -0.69 12.99 -17.08
N LEU A 339 -0.88 12.68 -15.79
CA LEU A 339 0.03 11.84 -15.02
C LEU A 339 0.00 10.41 -15.54
N THR A 340 -1.18 9.87 -15.87
CA THR A 340 -1.32 8.57 -16.52
C THR A 340 -0.54 8.51 -17.84
N GLN A 341 -0.65 9.54 -18.68
CA GLN A 341 0.11 9.59 -19.94
C GLN A 341 1.62 9.66 -19.70
N SER A 342 2.07 10.37 -18.66
CA SER A 342 3.48 10.36 -18.28
C SER A 342 3.92 8.98 -17.80
N ILE A 343 3.17 8.35 -16.90
CA ILE A 343 3.48 7.00 -16.40
C ILE A 343 3.56 6.00 -17.55
N LEU A 344 2.61 6.02 -18.49
CA LEU A 344 2.63 5.16 -19.68
C LEU A 344 3.91 5.36 -20.51
N ARG A 345 4.28 6.62 -20.77
CA ARG A 345 5.50 6.96 -21.52
C ARG A 345 6.78 6.47 -20.84
N HIS A 346 6.85 6.61 -19.52
CA HIS A 346 8.07 6.38 -18.76
C HIS A 346 8.21 4.95 -18.26
N PHE A 347 7.13 4.28 -17.86
CA PHE A 347 7.18 2.97 -17.22
C PHE A 347 6.64 1.84 -18.08
N VAL A 348 5.99 2.11 -19.21
CA VAL A 348 5.45 1.06 -20.09
C VAL A 348 6.27 0.98 -21.38
N ALA A 349 6.62 -0.24 -21.78
CA ALA A 349 7.26 -0.49 -23.07
C ALA A 349 6.67 -1.75 -23.72
N ALA A 350 6.11 -1.57 -24.92
CA ALA A 350 5.24 -2.52 -25.60
C ALA A 350 4.12 -2.99 -24.67
N ASN A 351 4.33 -4.13 -24.04
CA ASN A 351 3.36 -4.89 -23.27
C ASN A 351 3.89 -5.19 -21.86
N ASN A 352 4.90 -4.47 -21.40
CA ASN A 352 5.52 -4.66 -20.10
C ASN A 352 5.46 -3.37 -19.29
N ILE A 353 5.15 -3.51 -18.01
CA ILE A 353 5.12 -2.41 -17.04
C ILE A 353 6.33 -2.60 -16.13
N TYR A 354 7.15 -1.57 -16.01
CA TYR A 354 8.36 -1.58 -15.19
C TYR A 354 8.09 -0.83 -13.90
N SER A 355 8.65 -1.29 -12.79
CA SER A 355 8.38 -0.69 -11.48
C SER A 355 9.31 0.46 -11.13
N GLN A 356 10.48 0.54 -11.77
CA GLN A 356 11.50 1.52 -11.38
C GLN A 356 12.27 2.05 -12.59
N ILE A 357 12.70 3.30 -12.49
CA ILE A 357 13.64 3.96 -13.40
C ILE A 357 14.80 4.47 -12.55
N ASP A 358 16.02 4.03 -12.85
CA ASP A 358 17.21 4.49 -12.12
C ASP A 358 17.73 5.84 -12.62
N CYS A 359 18.76 6.36 -11.95
CA CYS A 359 19.40 7.63 -12.29
C CYS A 359 20.03 7.65 -13.70
N PHE A 360 20.23 6.48 -14.32
CA PHE A 360 20.72 6.34 -15.70
C PHE A 360 19.58 6.16 -16.72
N GLY A 361 18.30 6.20 -16.28
CA GLY A 361 17.14 6.02 -17.14
C GLY A 361 16.82 4.56 -17.47
N VAL A 362 17.46 3.59 -16.81
CA VAL A 362 17.24 2.16 -17.06
C VAL A 362 15.97 1.70 -16.33
N LYS A 363 15.08 1.04 -17.09
CA LYS A 363 13.84 0.45 -16.57
C LYS A 363 14.10 -0.89 -15.86
N ARG A 364 13.55 -1.06 -14.66
CA ARG A 364 13.76 -2.21 -13.76
C ARG A 364 12.44 -2.78 -13.24
N GLY A 365 12.48 -4.00 -12.71
CA GLY A 365 11.28 -4.63 -12.11
C GLY A 365 10.16 -4.87 -13.12
N ARG A 366 10.48 -5.56 -14.21
CA ARG A 366 9.50 -5.89 -15.28
C ARG A 366 8.38 -6.76 -14.72
N ASN A 367 7.14 -6.28 -14.85
CA ASN A 367 5.89 -6.95 -14.50
C ASN A 367 5.85 -7.47 -13.06
N THR A 368 6.49 -6.76 -12.12
CA THR A 368 6.41 -7.10 -10.69
C THR A 368 5.12 -6.53 -10.10
N LEU A 369 4.17 -7.40 -9.73
CA LEU A 369 2.81 -6.98 -9.44
C LEU A 369 2.64 -6.27 -8.09
N ARG A 370 3.33 -6.76 -7.04
CA ARG A 370 3.08 -6.33 -5.65
C ARG A 370 3.44 -4.88 -5.40
N TRP A 371 4.53 -4.42 -5.98
CA TRP A 371 4.89 -3.02 -6.09
C TRP A 371 5.57 -2.92 -7.46
N ALA A 372 5.01 -2.29 -8.48
CA ALA A 372 4.01 -1.21 -8.46
C ALA A 372 2.87 -1.37 -9.48
N VAL A 373 2.86 -2.47 -10.25
CA VAL A 373 1.93 -2.63 -11.39
C VAL A 373 0.48 -2.60 -10.95
N MET A 374 0.11 -3.38 -9.92
CA MET A 374 -1.29 -3.45 -9.48
C MET A 374 -1.81 -2.10 -8.93
N PRO A 375 -1.09 -1.38 -8.05
CA PRO A 375 -1.48 -0.04 -7.66
C PRO A 375 -1.72 0.90 -8.84
N PHE A 376 -0.87 0.85 -9.87
CA PHE A 376 -1.03 1.67 -11.08
C PHE A 376 -2.29 1.32 -11.86
N LEU A 377 -2.51 0.02 -12.13
CA LEU A 377 -3.70 -0.44 -12.84
C LEU A 377 -4.97 -0.08 -12.08
N TYR A 378 -4.98 -0.21 -10.75
CA TYR A 378 -6.10 0.21 -9.92
C TYR A 378 -6.39 1.70 -10.07
N ALA A 379 -5.38 2.55 -9.86
CA ALA A 379 -5.55 4.01 -9.96
C ALA A 379 -6.00 4.46 -11.36
N ALA A 380 -5.53 3.79 -12.41
CA ALA A 380 -5.85 4.15 -13.79
C ALA A 380 -7.14 3.50 -14.33
N SER A 381 -7.74 2.55 -13.60
CA SER A 381 -8.97 1.85 -14.02
C SER A 381 -10.24 2.67 -13.82
N THR A 382 -10.15 3.80 -13.12
CA THR A 382 -11.26 4.76 -12.95
C THR A 382 -11.21 5.92 -13.96
N LEU A 383 -10.25 5.90 -14.89
CA LEU A 383 -9.97 6.96 -15.87
C LEU A 383 -10.34 6.57 -17.30
#